data_AF-A0A382Z4Q3-F1
#
_entry.id   AF-A0A382Z4Q3-F1
#
_cell.length_a   1.000
_cell.length_b   1.000
_cell.length_c   1.000
_cell.angle_alpha   90.00
_cell.angle_beta   90.00
_cell.angle_gamma   90.00
#
_symmetry.space_group_name_H-M   'P 1'
#
loop_
_entity.id
_entity.type
_entity.pdbx_description
1 polymer ?
#
loop_
_entity_poly.entity_id
_entity_poly.type
_entity_poly.pdbx_seq_one_letter_code
_entity_poly.pdbx_strand_id
1 'polypeptide(L)'
;VARQEFRQTVATKAFWIGLLVFPVIICLAVAVPFLMEGARDARRYAVVDHSGWVLAEIDRFIYAEDLLGLAEDIHDLHGQDRRAYDRLPEVLRAFGAAWRERGESRRPALVTALSDEVTESIPVFVAERGMDLRRWWREVTAEDLDRLGLELSRLRFDRVQAPETADTVAALNEEIRAGQLFAYFVIGPDPVGDGEGS
;
A
#
# COMPACT_ATOMS: atom_id res chain seq x y z
N VAL A 1 -33.57 1.95 55.04
CA VAL A 1 -32.13 1.63 55.23
C VAL A 1 -31.37 1.69 53.91
N ALA A 2 -31.64 0.82 52.92
CA ALA A 2 -30.93 0.79 51.62
C ALA A 2 -30.85 2.15 50.86
N ARG A 3 -31.93 2.95 50.89
CA ARG A 3 -31.97 4.27 50.22
C ARG A 3 -31.06 5.33 50.86
N GLN A 4 -30.73 5.14 52.13
CA GLN A 4 -29.96 6.06 52.94
C GLN A 4 -28.46 5.74 52.85
N GLU A 5 -28.13 4.45 52.83
CA GLU A 5 -26.78 3.95 52.53
C GLU A 5 -26.36 4.29 51.09
N PHE A 6 -27.24 4.12 50.11
CA PHE A 6 -26.96 4.52 48.72
C PHE A 6 -26.64 6.03 48.59
N ARG A 7 -27.37 6.88 49.32
CA ARG A 7 -27.12 8.33 49.34
C ARG A 7 -25.77 8.69 49.94
N GLN A 8 -25.32 7.98 50.97
CA GLN A 8 -23.99 8.20 51.54
C GLN A 8 -22.89 7.78 50.56
N THR A 9 -23.05 6.64 49.87
CA THR A 9 -22.07 6.16 48.90
C THR A 9 -21.95 7.09 47.69
N VAL A 10 -23.07 7.57 47.14
CA VAL A 10 -23.10 8.47 45.97
C VAL A 10 -22.65 9.90 46.29
N ALA A 11 -22.76 10.36 47.54
CA ALA A 11 -22.27 11.68 47.94
C ALA A 11 -20.73 11.77 47.99
N THR A 12 -20.04 10.64 47.94
CA THR A 12 -18.57 10.57 48.03
C THR A 12 -17.92 10.95 46.70
N LYS A 13 -16.95 11.88 46.73
CA LYS A 13 -16.19 12.28 45.53
C LYS A 13 -15.51 11.09 44.83
N ALA A 14 -15.05 10.10 45.59
CA ALA A 14 -14.41 8.90 45.08
C ALA A 14 -15.35 8.06 44.18
N PHE A 15 -16.65 8.02 44.46
CA PHE A 15 -17.63 7.29 43.64
C PHE A 15 -17.75 7.92 42.24
N TRP A 16 -17.89 9.25 42.18
CA TRP A 16 -17.98 9.97 40.90
C TRP A 16 -16.68 9.93 40.10
N ILE A 17 -15.54 9.99 40.79
CA ILE A 17 -14.22 9.82 40.15
C ILE A 17 -14.12 8.42 39.54
N GLY A 18 -14.45 7.36 40.29
CA GLY A 18 -14.45 6.00 39.76
C GLY A 18 -15.42 5.79 38.60
N LEU A 19 -16.62 6.38 38.69
CA LEU A 19 -17.65 6.30 37.65
C LEU A 19 -17.22 7.00 36.36
N LEU A 20 -16.48 8.10 36.44
CA LEU A 20 -15.97 8.84 35.27
C LEU A 20 -14.66 8.28 34.71
N VAL A 21 -13.78 7.73 35.57
CA VAL A 21 -12.47 7.21 35.14
C VAL A 21 -12.62 6.02 34.20
N PHE A 22 -13.58 5.12 34.44
CA PHE A 22 -13.73 3.92 33.62
C PHE A 22 -14.11 4.21 32.14
N PRO A 23 -15.13 5.05 31.84
CA PRO A 23 -15.39 5.50 30.47
C PRO A 23 -14.21 6.22 29.81
N VAL A 24 -13.47 7.03 30.58
CA VAL A 24 -12.30 7.77 30.07
C VAL A 24 -11.19 6.79 29.69
N ILE A 25 -10.91 5.78 30.51
CA ILE A 25 -9.94 4.73 30.19
C ILE A 25 -10.35 3.96 28.94
N ILE A 26 -11.64 3.62 28.79
CA ILE A 26 -12.14 2.94 27.59
C ILE A 26 -11.95 3.82 26.34
N CYS A 27 -12.31 5.11 26.42
CA CYS A 27 -12.06 6.05 25.32
C CYS A 27 -10.58 6.15 24.97
N LEU A 28 -9.69 6.23 25.96
CA LEU A 28 -8.25 6.26 25.75
C LEU A 28 -7.73 4.95 25.13
N ALA A 29 -8.23 3.80 25.60
CA ALA A 29 -7.83 2.50 25.08
C ALA A 29 -8.21 2.30 23.61
N VAL A 30 -9.27 2.96 23.13
CA VAL A 30 -9.65 2.97 21.70
C VAL A 30 -8.91 4.06 20.91
N ALA A 31 -8.77 5.25 21.50
CA ALA A 31 -8.16 6.40 20.82
C ALA A 31 -6.64 6.26 20.64
N VAL A 32 -5.94 5.63 21.59
CA VAL A 32 -4.47 5.50 21.54
C VAL A 32 -4.01 4.62 20.37
N PRO A 33 -4.57 3.41 20.13
CA PRO A 33 -4.24 2.62 18.95
C PRO A 33 -4.53 3.37 17.64
N PHE A 34 -5.67 4.05 17.55
CA PHE A 34 -6.06 4.81 16.36
C PHE A 34 -5.10 5.98 16.07
N LEU A 35 -4.63 6.67 17.12
CA LEU A 35 -3.62 7.72 16.99
C LEU A 35 -2.22 7.16 16.64
N MET A 36 -1.92 5.93 17.07
CA MET A 36 -0.65 5.24 16.78
C MET A 36 -0.62 4.59 15.39
N GLU A 37 -1.77 4.18 14.84
CA GLU A 37 -1.88 3.64 13.49
C GLU A 37 -1.48 4.68 12.43
N GLY A 38 -1.87 5.95 12.63
CA GLY A 38 -1.42 7.05 11.77
C GLY A 38 0.07 7.42 11.92
N ALA A 39 0.73 6.95 12.98
CA ALA A 39 2.14 7.21 13.25
C ALA A 39 3.08 6.06 12.86
N ARG A 40 2.53 4.95 12.32
CA ARG A 40 3.35 3.94 11.65
C ARG A 40 3.69 4.45 10.26
N ASP A 41 4.68 5.34 10.18
CA ASP A 41 5.38 5.60 8.93
C ASP A 41 5.71 4.25 8.28
N ALA A 42 5.31 4.08 7.02
CA ALA A 42 5.68 2.91 6.24
C ALA A 42 7.19 2.73 6.39
N ARG A 43 7.62 1.57 6.90
CA ARG A 43 9.04 1.35 7.22
C ARG A 43 9.85 1.48 5.94
N ARG A 44 10.59 2.57 5.81
CA ARG A 44 11.40 2.89 4.64
C ARG A 44 12.54 1.91 4.52
N TYR A 45 12.72 1.30 3.36
CA TYR A 45 13.85 0.42 3.10
C TYR A 45 14.50 0.75 1.75
N ALA A 46 15.80 0.47 1.64
CA ALA A 46 16.54 0.64 0.40
C ALA A 46 16.96 -0.71 -0.17
N VAL A 47 17.11 -0.79 -1.48
CA VAL A 47 17.65 -1.98 -2.15
C VAL A 47 18.77 -1.54 -3.08
N VAL A 48 19.95 -2.12 -2.90
CA VAL A 48 21.09 -1.96 -3.79
C VAL A 48 21.14 -3.20 -4.67
N ASP A 49 20.90 -3.03 -5.98
CA ASP A 49 20.89 -4.12 -6.94
C ASP A 49 22.14 -4.12 -7.81
N HIS A 50 23.03 -5.09 -7.59
CA HIS A 50 24.21 -5.29 -8.43
C HIS A 50 23.95 -6.25 -9.60
N SER A 51 22.81 -6.96 -9.62
CA SER A 51 22.42 -7.85 -10.73
C SER A 51 21.93 -7.06 -11.95
N GLY A 52 21.37 -5.88 -11.72
CA GLY A 52 20.83 -5.00 -12.76
C GLY A 52 19.50 -5.45 -13.38
N TRP A 53 18.92 -6.57 -12.92
CA TRP A 53 17.66 -7.09 -13.47
C TRP A 53 16.61 -7.43 -12.39
N VAL A 54 17.03 -7.82 -11.18
CA VAL A 54 16.09 -8.31 -10.15
C VAL A 54 15.09 -7.23 -9.73
N LEU A 55 15.54 -5.99 -9.52
CA LEU A 55 14.63 -4.91 -9.15
C LEU A 55 13.57 -4.62 -10.21
N ALA A 56 13.94 -4.72 -11.49
CA ALA A 56 13.00 -4.54 -12.59
C ALA A 56 11.97 -5.68 -12.65
N GLU A 57 12.41 -6.91 -12.38
CA GLU A 57 11.54 -8.09 -12.34
C GLU A 57 10.56 -8.03 -11.15
N ILE A 58 11.02 -7.59 -9.98
CA ILE A 58 10.14 -7.38 -8.82
C ILE A 58 9.13 -6.26 -9.10
N ASP A 59 9.54 -5.12 -9.70
CA ASP A 59 8.62 -4.04 -10.08
C ASP A 59 7.55 -4.54 -11.06
N ARG A 60 7.95 -5.38 -12.02
CA ARG A 60 7.05 -6.03 -12.99
C ARG A 60 6.05 -6.95 -12.30
N PHE A 61 6.52 -7.76 -11.35
CA PHE A 61 5.67 -8.69 -10.60
C PHE A 61 4.64 -7.95 -9.74
N ILE A 62 5.09 -6.98 -8.93
CA ILE A 62 4.21 -6.17 -8.07
C ILE A 62 3.17 -5.43 -8.93
N TYR A 63 3.60 -4.84 -10.05
CA TYR A 63 2.66 -4.15 -10.94
C TYR A 63 1.61 -5.09 -11.52
N ALA A 64 1.99 -6.32 -11.90
CA ALA A 64 1.03 -7.31 -12.40
C ALA A 64 0.01 -7.73 -11.33
N GLU A 65 0.45 -7.96 -10.10
CA GLU A 65 -0.41 -8.28 -8.96
C GLU A 65 -1.37 -7.12 -8.64
N ASP A 66 -0.85 -5.90 -8.58
CA ASP A 66 -1.62 -4.68 -8.33
C ASP A 66 -2.67 -4.43 -9.42
N LEU A 67 -2.36 -4.70 -10.69
CA LEU A 67 -3.32 -4.57 -11.78
C LEU A 67 -4.50 -5.56 -11.65
N LEU A 68 -4.27 -6.75 -11.12
CA LEU A 68 -5.34 -7.73 -10.86
C LEU A 68 -6.26 -7.20 -9.76
N GLY A 69 -5.71 -6.84 -8.61
CA GLY A 69 -6.49 -6.30 -7.48
C GLY A 69 -7.26 -5.04 -7.88
N LEU A 70 -6.58 -4.11 -8.55
CA LEU A 70 -7.20 -2.88 -9.04
C LEU A 70 -8.37 -3.14 -10.02
N ALA A 71 -8.26 -4.16 -10.87
CA ALA A 71 -9.32 -4.49 -11.80
C ALA A 71 -10.55 -5.08 -11.10
N GLU A 72 -10.34 -5.87 -10.05
CA GLU A 72 -11.39 -6.41 -9.18
C GLU A 72 -12.07 -5.29 -8.40
N ASP A 73 -11.30 -4.42 -7.73
CA ASP A 73 -11.81 -3.27 -6.98
C ASP A 73 -12.65 -2.35 -7.87
N ILE A 74 -12.16 -2.02 -9.07
CA ILE A 74 -12.88 -1.17 -10.03
C ILE A 74 -14.14 -1.87 -10.56
N HIS A 75 -14.10 -3.19 -10.74
CA HIS A 75 -15.26 -3.97 -11.17
C HIS A 75 -16.36 -3.95 -10.10
N ASP A 76 -15.99 -4.20 -8.85
CA ASP A 76 -16.90 -4.20 -7.71
C ASP A 76 -17.48 -2.80 -7.45
N LEU A 77 -16.63 -1.76 -7.50
CA LEU A 77 -17.05 -0.38 -7.33
C LEU A 77 -18.07 0.05 -8.39
N HIS A 78 -17.88 -0.37 -9.65
CA HIS A 78 -18.83 -0.09 -10.73
C HIS A 78 -20.21 -0.71 -10.48
N GLY A 79 -20.24 -1.92 -9.91
CA GLY A 79 -21.47 -2.64 -9.61
C GLY A 79 -22.20 -2.15 -8.36
N GLN A 80 -21.45 -1.68 -7.34
CA GLN A 80 -21.99 -1.33 -6.02
C GLN A 80 -22.23 0.17 -5.84
N ASP A 81 -21.31 1.03 -6.29
CA ASP A 81 -21.41 2.49 -6.15
C ASP A 81 -20.95 3.21 -7.42
N ARG A 82 -21.93 3.46 -8.29
CA ARG A 82 -21.70 4.13 -9.56
C ARG A 82 -21.12 5.54 -9.40
N ARG A 83 -21.48 6.27 -8.34
CA ARG A 83 -20.97 7.64 -8.12
C ARG A 83 -19.52 7.63 -7.69
N ALA A 84 -19.13 6.67 -6.86
CA ALA A 84 -17.73 6.46 -6.53
C ALA A 84 -16.91 6.07 -7.77
N TYR A 85 -17.43 5.17 -8.61
CA TYR A 85 -16.81 4.82 -9.89
C TYR A 85 -16.60 6.04 -10.80
N ASP A 86 -17.58 6.93 -10.91
CA ASP A 86 -17.49 8.11 -11.77
C ASP A 86 -16.46 9.15 -11.27
N ARG A 87 -16.02 9.08 -10.00
CA ARG A 87 -14.94 9.91 -9.44
C ARG A 87 -13.54 9.37 -9.73
N LEU A 88 -13.42 8.13 -10.20
CA LEU A 88 -12.13 7.55 -10.56
C LEU A 88 -11.46 8.33 -11.71
N PRO A 89 -10.12 8.46 -11.69
CA PRO A 89 -9.36 8.97 -12.82
C PRO A 89 -9.75 8.29 -14.15
N GLU A 90 -9.70 9.05 -15.25
CA GLU A 90 -10.06 8.55 -16.59
C GLU A 90 -9.32 7.26 -16.94
N VAL A 91 -8.02 7.19 -16.63
CA VAL A 91 -7.18 6.03 -16.92
C VAL A 91 -7.66 4.76 -16.22
N LEU A 92 -8.15 4.87 -14.97
CA LEU A 92 -8.71 3.75 -14.22
C LEU A 92 -10.08 3.32 -14.76
N ARG A 93 -10.92 4.29 -15.13
CA ARG A 93 -12.21 3.99 -15.74
C ARG A 93 -12.04 3.28 -17.09
N ALA A 94 -11.09 3.74 -17.90
CA ALA A 94 -10.74 3.12 -19.17
C ALA A 94 -10.15 1.72 -18.98
N PHE A 95 -9.27 1.52 -17.99
CA PHE A 95 -8.75 0.21 -17.62
C PHE A 95 -9.88 -0.76 -17.21
N GLY A 96 -10.77 -0.32 -16.31
CA GLY A 96 -11.93 -1.12 -15.90
C GLY A 96 -12.89 -1.45 -17.04
N ALA A 97 -13.04 -0.56 -18.03
CA ALA A 97 -13.80 -0.85 -19.25
C ALA A 97 -13.12 -1.93 -20.10
N ALA A 98 -11.81 -1.77 -20.37
CA ALA A 98 -11.02 -2.76 -21.11
C ALA A 98 -10.98 -4.14 -20.42
N TRP A 99 -11.00 -4.15 -19.08
CA TRP A 99 -11.11 -5.37 -18.27
C TRP A 99 -12.47 -6.06 -18.43
N ARG A 100 -13.57 -5.30 -18.38
CA ARG A 100 -14.94 -5.84 -18.50
C ARG A 100 -15.29 -6.33 -19.91
N GLU A 101 -14.81 -5.64 -20.94
CA GLU A 101 -14.98 -6.08 -22.33
C GLU A 101 -14.33 -7.44 -22.59
N ARG A 102 -13.36 -7.82 -21.75
CA ARG A 102 -12.70 -9.12 -21.80
C ARG A 102 -13.44 -10.12 -20.92
N GLY A 103 -13.80 -11.24 -21.52
CA GLY A 103 -14.21 -12.43 -20.76
C GLY A 103 -13.11 -12.91 -19.81
N GLU A 104 -13.51 -13.62 -18.76
CA GLU A 104 -12.64 -14.06 -17.66
C GLU A 104 -11.35 -14.74 -18.13
N SER A 105 -11.43 -15.58 -19.17
CA SER A 105 -10.28 -16.29 -19.74
C SER A 105 -9.25 -15.40 -20.46
N ARG A 106 -9.58 -14.15 -20.80
CA ARG A 106 -8.69 -13.21 -21.53
C ARG A 106 -8.17 -12.06 -20.67
N ARG A 107 -8.58 -12.01 -19.41
CA ARG A 107 -8.14 -11.02 -18.41
C ARG A 107 -6.66 -11.17 -18.04
N PRO A 108 -6.11 -12.38 -17.79
CA PRO A 108 -4.68 -12.53 -17.49
C PRO A 108 -3.78 -11.99 -18.60
N ALA A 109 -4.15 -12.20 -19.87
CA ALA A 109 -3.39 -11.71 -21.01
C ALA A 109 -3.32 -10.17 -21.09
N LEU A 110 -4.32 -9.44 -20.56
CA LEU A 110 -4.26 -7.98 -20.48
C LEU A 110 -3.24 -7.53 -19.43
N VAL A 111 -3.23 -8.18 -18.26
CA VAL A 111 -2.25 -7.88 -17.20
C VAL A 111 -0.84 -8.17 -17.69
N THR A 112 -0.62 -9.34 -18.30
CA THR A 112 0.68 -9.68 -18.88
C THR A 112 1.12 -8.66 -19.93
N ALA A 113 0.22 -8.23 -20.82
CA ALA A 113 0.56 -7.21 -21.82
C ALA A 113 0.81 -5.81 -21.22
N LEU A 114 0.26 -5.50 -20.05
CA LEU A 114 0.53 -4.24 -19.34
C LEU A 114 1.83 -4.31 -18.53
N SER A 115 2.14 -5.46 -17.95
CA SER A 115 3.32 -5.67 -17.11
C SER A 115 4.58 -5.89 -17.94
N ASP A 116 4.47 -6.56 -19.08
CA ASP A 116 5.57 -6.87 -19.98
C ASP A 116 5.70 -5.84 -21.11
N GLU A 117 6.92 -5.47 -21.49
CA GLU A 117 7.17 -4.53 -22.61
C GLU A 117 7.04 -5.21 -23.98
N VAL A 118 7.03 -6.54 -24.02
CA VAL A 118 7.16 -7.34 -25.25
C VAL A 118 5.93 -8.23 -25.40
N THR A 119 4.83 -7.71 -25.94
CA THR A 119 3.73 -8.56 -26.40
C THR A 119 3.42 -8.28 -27.87
N GLU A 120 3.56 -9.31 -28.72
CA GLU A 120 3.32 -9.27 -30.18
C GLU A 120 1.87 -8.95 -30.58
N SER A 121 0.95 -8.88 -29.61
CA SER A 121 -0.42 -8.40 -29.82
C SER A 121 -0.81 -7.41 -28.73
N ILE A 122 -0.25 -6.21 -28.80
CA ILE A 122 -0.58 -5.12 -27.88
C ILE A 122 -2.09 -4.83 -28.00
N PRO A 123 -2.91 -5.07 -26.97
CA PRO A 123 -4.30 -4.61 -26.99
C PRO A 123 -4.38 -3.11 -27.23
N VAL A 124 -5.41 -2.63 -27.94
CA VAL A 124 -5.60 -1.18 -28.23
C VAL A 124 -5.42 -0.32 -26.97
N PHE A 125 -6.00 -0.74 -25.84
CA PHE A 125 -5.82 -0.05 -24.57
C PHE A 125 -4.36 0.04 -24.10
N VAL A 126 -3.59 -1.04 -24.24
CA VAL A 126 -2.18 -1.07 -23.80
C VAL A 126 -1.35 -0.10 -24.65
N ALA A 127 -1.59 -0.08 -25.96
CA ALA A 127 -0.91 0.83 -26.88
C ALA A 127 -1.23 2.31 -26.60
N GLU A 128 -2.48 2.61 -26.27
CA GLU A 128 -2.95 3.99 -26.12
C GLU A 128 -2.78 4.55 -24.71
N ARG A 129 -2.95 3.72 -23.67
CA ARG A 129 -3.12 4.15 -22.27
C ARG A 129 -2.26 3.36 -21.27
N GLY A 130 -1.52 2.33 -21.71
CA GLY A 130 -0.70 1.50 -20.82
C GLY A 130 0.37 2.30 -20.07
N MET A 131 1.02 3.24 -20.75
CA MET A 131 2.00 4.14 -20.12
C MET A 131 1.36 5.10 -19.11
N ASP A 132 0.17 5.61 -19.39
CA ASP A 132 -0.55 6.50 -18.48
C ASP A 132 -0.97 5.75 -17.21
N LEU A 133 -1.41 4.49 -17.35
CA LEU A 133 -1.77 3.65 -16.22
C LEU A 133 -0.55 3.34 -15.35
N ARG A 134 0.58 2.99 -15.98
CA ARG A 134 1.84 2.74 -15.26
C ARG A 134 2.35 4.00 -14.57
N ARG A 135 2.23 5.18 -15.21
CA ARG A 135 2.59 6.46 -14.61
C ARG A 135 1.73 6.75 -13.39
N TRP A 136 0.41 6.64 -13.52
CA TRP A 136 -0.53 6.80 -12.41
C TRP A 136 -0.17 5.85 -11.25
N TRP A 137 0.10 4.58 -11.54
CA TRP A 137 0.45 3.59 -10.52
C TRP A 137 1.74 3.96 -9.77
N ARG A 138 2.74 4.56 -10.44
CA ARG A 138 3.98 5.03 -9.79
C ARG A 138 3.79 6.28 -8.94
N GLU A 139 2.93 7.18 -9.37
CA GLU A 139 2.77 8.51 -8.77
C GLU A 139 1.71 8.57 -7.66
N VAL A 140 0.75 7.64 -7.66
CA VAL A 140 -0.34 7.63 -6.68
C VAL A 140 0.18 7.48 -5.25
N THR A 141 -0.38 8.27 -4.33
CA THR A 141 -0.04 8.25 -2.90
C THR A 141 -1.04 7.41 -2.09
N ALA A 142 -0.68 7.08 -0.85
CA ALA A 142 -1.57 6.32 0.04
C ALA A 142 -2.85 7.12 0.37
N GLU A 143 -2.74 8.45 0.49
CA GLU A 143 -3.88 9.34 0.70
C GLU A 143 -4.82 9.35 -0.51
N ASP A 144 -4.27 9.33 -1.73
CA ASP A 144 -5.09 9.26 -2.93
C ASP A 144 -5.83 7.93 -3.05
N LEU A 145 -5.18 6.81 -2.69
CA LEU A 145 -5.83 5.49 -2.68
C LEU A 145 -6.96 5.42 -1.64
N ASP A 146 -6.75 5.91 -0.43
CA ASP A 146 -7.77 5.96 0.63
C ASP A 146 -8.99 6.79 0.18
N ARG A 147 -8.75 7.95 -0.46
CA ARG A 147 -9.82 8.79 -1.03
C ARG A 147 -10.59 8.09 -2.15
N LEU A 148 -9.96 7.18 -2.88
CA LEU A 148 -10.58 6.41 -3.97
C LEU A 148 -11.19 5.07 -3.51
N GLY A 149 -10.87 4.62 -2.29
CA GLY A 149 -11.27 3.31 -1.77
C GLY A 149 -10.63 2.15 -2.53
N LEU A 150 -9.34 2.29 -2.89
CA LEU A 150 -8.56 1.30 -3.64
C LEU A 150 -7.36 0.83 -2.82
N GLU A 151 -6.87 -0.37 -3.06
CA GLU A 151 -5.63 -0.87 -2.46
C GLU A 151 -4.56 -1.18 -3.50
N LEU A 152 -3.29 -0.94 -3.17
CA LEU A 152 -2.12 -1.35 -3.95
C LEU A 152 -1.07 -1.95 -3.02
N SER A 153 -0.54 -3.12 -3.38
CA SER A 153 0.55 -3.79 -2.66
C SER A 153 1.83 -2.96 -2.69
N ARG A 154 2.08 -2.16 -3.75
CA ARG A 154 3.23 -1.25 -3.80
C ARG A 154 3.33 -0.34 -2.58
N LEU A 155 2.20 0.21 -2.11
CA LEU A 155 2.21 1.19 -1.02
C LEU A 155 2.33 0.57 0.38
N ARG A 156 2.31 -0.76 0.49
CA ARG A 156 2.67 -1.45 1.73
C ARG A 156 4.17 -1.33 2.04
N PHE A 157 4.96 -0.88 1.07
CA PHE A 157 6.42 -0.91 1.07
C PHE A 157 6.98 0.43 0.55
N ASP A 158 7.53 1.29 1.42
CA ASP A 158 8.19 2.52 1.00
C ASP A 158 9.66 2.26 0.63
N ARG A 159 9.89 1.89 -0.63
CA ARG A 159 11.24 1.67 -1.17
C ARG A 159 11.89 3.00 -1.54
N VAL A 160 12.99 3.33 -0.88
CA VAL A 160 13.83 4.50 -1.19
C VAL A 160 14.91 4.10 -2.19
N GLN A 161 15.19 4.98 -3.16
CA GLN A 161 16.30 4.79 -4.06
C GLN A 161 17.62 4.86 -3.28
N ALA A 162 18.45 3.82 -3.41
CA ALA A 162 19.76 3.83 -2.76
C ALA A 162 20.66 4.91 -3.40
N PRO A 163 21.45 5.65 -2.60
CA PRO A 163 22.34 6.68 -3.13
C PRO A 163 23.41 6.05 -4.04
N GLU A 164 23.54 6.57 -5.26
CA GLU A 164 24.57 6.17 -6.25
C GLU A 164 25.92 6.83 -5.94
N THR A 165 26.42 6.65 -4.71
CA THR A 165 27.69 7.21 -4.25
C THR A 165 28.79 6.15 -4.22
N ALA A 166 30.06 6.57 -4.25
CA ALA A 166 31.21 5.66 -4.16
C ALA A 166 31.20 4.77 -2.89
N ASP A 167 30.46 5.15 -1.86
CA ASP A 167 30.25 4.35 -0.65
C ASP A 167 28.76 4.32 -0.24
N THR A 168 27.91 3.77 -1.12
CA THR A 168 26.46 3.59 -0.89
C THR A 168 26.17 2.90 0.44
N VAL A 169 27.00 1.94 0.85
CA VAL A 169 26.82 1.18 2.09
C VAL A 169 27.05 2.06 3.32
N ALA A 170 28.08 2.91 3.33
CA ALA A 170 28.28 3.84 4.44
C ALA A 170 27.14 4.86 4.55
N ALA A 171 26.63 5.37 3.41
CA ALA A 171 25.50 6.29 3.39
C ALA A 171 24.22 5.67 3.96
N LEU A 172 23.86 4.44 3.54
CA LEU A 172 22.69 3.73 4.04
C LEU A 172 22.80 3.40 5.55
N ASN A 173 24.01 3.06 6.02
CA ASN A 173 24.25 2.85 7.45
C ASN A 173 24.09 4.13 8.28
N GLU A 174 24.37 5.30 7.71
CA GLU A 174 24.12 6.58 8.36
C GLU A 174 22.61 6.88 8.42
N GLU A 175 21.87 6.60 7.35
CA GLU A 175 20.40 6.76 7.34
C GLU A 175 19.69 5.84 8.35
N ILE A 176 20.18 4.61 8.54
CA ILE A 176 19.70 3.72 9.61
C ILE A 176 19.99 4.31 10.99
N ARG A 177 21.23 4.78 11.22
CA ARG A 177 21.61 5.39 12.50
C ARG A 177 20.83 6.68 12.80
N ALA A 178 20.49 7.45 11.76
CA ALA A 178 19.66 8.63 11.85
C ALA A 178 18.15 8.33 12.03
N GLY A 179 17.74 7.06 11.97
CA GLY A 179 16.34 6.64 12.06
C GLY A 179 15.50 6.98 10.82
N GLN A 180 16.13 7.35 9.71
CA GLN A 180 15.48 7.73 8.45
C GLN A 180 15.22 6.52 7.54
N LEU A 181 15.96 5.42 7.77
CA LEU A 181 15.83 4.15 7.07
C LEU A 181 15.68 3.02 8.09
N PHE A 182 14.76 2.09 7.84
CA PHE A 182 14.59 0.92 8.70
C PHE A 182 15.66 -0.14 8.41
N ALA A 183 15.91 -0.43 7.13
CA ALA A 183 16.88 -1.42 6.68
C ALA A 183 17.28 -1.19 5.21
N TYR A 184 18.35 -1.84 4.77
CA TYR A 184 18.65 -1.98 3.35
C TYR A 184 18.97 -3.43 2.98
N PHE A 185 18.75 -3.79 1.72
CA PHE A 185 19.08 -5.09 1.15
C PHE A 185 20.10 -4.91 0.04
N VAL A 186 21.06 -5.83 -0.05
CA VAL A 186 22.07 -5.86 -1.12
C VAL A 186 21.85 -7.13 -1.93
N ILE A 187 21.56 -6.96 -3.21
CA ILE A 187 21.40 -8.05 -4.17
C ILE A 187 22.73 -8.18 -4.91
N GLY A 188 23.34 -9.36 -4.83
CA GLY A 188 24.60 -9.67 -5.51
C GLY A 188 24.45 -9.67 -7.04
N PRO A 189 25.58 -9.74 -7.78
CA PRO A 189 25.56 -9.77 -9.25
C PRO A 189 24.89 -11.02 -9.83
N ASP A 190 24.94 -12.15 -9.10
CA ASP A 190 24.22 -13.38 -9.43
C ASP A 190 23.36 -13.84 -8.23
N PRO A 191 22.13 -13.32 -8.11
CA PRO A 191 21.26 -13.59 -6.97
C PRO A 191 20.62 -14.99 -6.99
N VAL A 192 20.85 -15.79 -8.04
CA VAL A 192 20.23 -17.12 -8.23
C VAL A 192 21.29 -18.22 -8.39
N GLY A 193 22.52 -17.88 -8.79
CA GLY A 193 23.62 -18.82 -8.96
C GLY A 193 24.36 -19.19 -7.68
N ASP A 194 24.43 -18.28 -6.71
CA ASP A 194 25.01 -18.56 -5.39
C ASP A 194 23.87 -18.92 -4.42
N GLY A 195 23.67 -20.21 -4.18
CA GLY A 195 22.60 -20.76 -3.33
C GLY A 195 22.68 -20.42 -1.83
N GLU A 196 23.10 -19.20 -1.45
CA GLU A 196 23.07 -18.68 -0.07
C GLU A 196 21.74 -17.95 0.23
N GLY A 197 20.64 -18.53 -0.20
CA GLY A 197 19.30 -18.22 0.28
C GLY A 197 18.80 -19.31 1.23
N SER A 198 19.39 -19.41 2.43
CA SER A 198 18.86 -20.17 3.57
C SER A 198 19.11 -19.46 4.89
#